data_AF-A0AA92ULY7-F1
#
_entry.id   AF-A0AA92ULY7-F1
#
_cell.length_a   1.000
_cell.length_b   1.000
_cell.length_c   1.000
_cell.angle_alpha   90.00
_cell.angle_beta   90.00
_cell.angle_gamma   90.00
#
_symmetry.space_group_name_H-M   'P 1'
#
loop_
_entity.id
_entity.type
_entity.pdbx_description
1 polymer ?
#
loop_
_entity_poly.entity_id
_entity_poly.type
_entity_poly.pdbx_seq_one_letter_code
_entity_poly.pdbx_strand_id
1 'polypeptide(L)'
;KFAFLIKGIILSIAGIMLLFLHEIISYIAFMFTGLNLSTRILDKFISGELGNDSGRSSIKIVFYKILDNSDSITGIGYFGSQRFGYIYPHDIILDFQLSYGYVLGDILLASICCLCVLAIYYSKTKHERCMIIMMFSFTIIKLFLSSTFLTEMFFYALIGYCCKILLDNKNAKTGHE
;
A
#
# COMPACT_ATOMS: atom_id res chain seq x y z
N LYS A 1 28.90 10.01 40.41
CA LYS A 1 28.01 9.37 41.41
C LYS A 1 26.52 9.64 41.08
N PHE A 2 26.09 10.89 40.92
CA PHE A 2 24.69 11.22 40.53
C PHE A 2 24.22 10.61 39.19
N ALA A 3 25.09 10.53 38.18
CA ALA A 3 24.73 9.92 36.89
C ALA A 3 24.34 8.43 36.98
N PHE A 4 24.89 7.69 37.95
CA PHE A 4 24.52 6.29 38.18
C PHE A 4 23.15 6.18 38.86
N LEU A 5 22.89 7.05 39.84
CA LEU A 5 21.58 7.19 40.49
C LEU A 5 20.48 7.59 39.50
N ILE A 6 20.74 8.57 38.64
CA ILE A 6 19.78 9.01 37.62
C ILE A 6 19.48 7.87 36.63
N LYS A 7 20.49 7.15 36.15
CA LYS A 7 20.29 5.99 35.28
C LYS A 7 19.48 4.88 35.98
N GLY A 8 19.74 4.64 37.27
CA GLY A 8 18.97 3.69 38.07
C GLY A 8 17.49 4.08 38.19
N ILE A 9 17.21 5.36 38.43
CA ILE A 9 15.84 5.90 38.50
C ILE A 9 15.12 5.80 37.15
N ILE A 10 15.79 6.13 36.06
CA ILE A 10 15.20 6.00 34.71
C ILE A 10 14.88 4.54 34.40
N LEU A 11 15.78 3.61 34.75
CA LEU A 11 15.58 2.19 34.51
C LEU A 11 14.43 1.62 35.36
N SER A 12 14.30 2.05 36.62
CA SER A 12 13.19 1.60 37.48
C SER A 12 11.85 2.16 37.01
N ILE A 13 11.80 3.43 36.58
CA ILE A 13 10.60 4.00 35.96
C ILE A 13 10.24 3.24 34.68
N ALA A 14 11.21 2.98 33.80
CA ALA A 14 10.99 2.20 32.58
C ALA A 14 10.49 0.78 32.88
N GLY A 15 11.05 0.13 33.90
CA GLY A 15 10.61 -1.20 34.37
C GLY A 15 9.17 -1.19 34.89
N ILE A 16 8.80 -0.19 35.69
CA ILE A 16 7.42 -0.01 36.17
C ILE A 16 6.48 0.25 35.00
N MET A 17 6.86 1.11 34.05
CA MET A 17 6.05 1.37 32.85
C MET A 17 5.84 0.13 31.99
N LEU A 18 6.85 -0.76 31.90
CA LEU A 18 6.71 -2.04 31.18
C LEU A 18 5.72 -2.99 31.87
N LEU A 19 5.69 -3.02 33.20
CA LEU A 19 4.76 -3.87 33.96
C LEU A 19 3.30 -3.49 33.76
N PHE A 20 3.01 -2.20 33.57
CA PHE A 20 1.65 -1.67 33.38
C PHE A 20 1.35 -1.29 31.92
N LEU A 21 2.20 -1.71 30.97
CA LEU A 21 2.12 -1.27 29.59
C LEU A 21 0.77 -1.63 28.94
N HIS A 22 0.25 -2.81 29.27
CA HIS A 22 -1.03 -3.30 28.74
C HIS A 22 -2.22 -2.46 29.23
N GLU A 23 -2.25 -2.13 30.51
CA GLU A 23 -3.28 -1.29 31.15
C GLU A 23 -3.24 0.14 30.62
N ILE A 24 -2.02 0.70 30.48
CA ILE A 24 -1.81 2.04 29.90
C ILE A 24 -2.37 2.08 28.48
N ILE A 25 -2.03 1.09 27.65
CA ILE A 25 -2.46 1.05 26.25
C ILE A 25 -3.98 0.81 26.13
N SER A 26 -4.55 -0.01 27.00
CA SER A 26 -6.01 -0.24 27.07
C SER A 26 -6.77 1.03 27.43
N TYR A 27 -6.24 1.83 28.36
CA TYR A 27 -6.83 3.12 28.72
C TYR A 27 -6.75 4.14 27.58
N ILE A 28 -5.62 4.18 26.87
CA ILE A 28 -5.46 5.03 25.68
C ILE A 28 -6.43 4.61 24.57
N ALA A 29 -6.59 3.30 24.33
CA ALA A 29 -7.55 2.79 23.35
C ALA A 29 -8.98 3.22 23.69
N PHE A 30 -9.40 3.07 24.95
CA PHE A 30 -10.72 3.50 25.41
C PHE A 30 -10.96 5.01 25.19
N MET A 31 -9.98 5.85 25.53
CA MET A 31 -10.05 7.29 25.28
C MET A 31 -10.17 7.62 23.79
N PHE A 32 -9.43 6.91 22.93
CA PHE A 32 -9.44 7.14 21.48
C PHE A 32 -10.74 6.70 20.84
N THR A 33 -11.33 5.58 21.29
CA THR A 33 -12.68 5.16 20.88
C THR A 33 -13.72 6.21 21.25
N GLY A 34 -13.63 6.79 22.46
CA GLY A 34 -14.51 7.88 22.89
C GLY A 34 -14.39 9.16 22.04
N LEU A 35 -13.28 9.34 21.34
CA LEU A 35 -13.01 10.45 20.42
C LEU A 35 -13.24 10.10 18.94
N ASN A 36 -13.77 8.92 18.62
CA ASN A 36 -13.89 8.39 17.24
C ASN A 36 -12.55 8.36 16.47
N LEU A 37 -11.42 8.19 17.17
CA LEU A 37 -10.10 8.02 16.55
C LEU A 37 -9.84 6.56 16.22
N SER A 38 -9.00 6.31 15.22
CA SER A 38 -8.61 4.94 14.84
C SER A 38 -7.80 4.26 15.95
N THR A 39 -8.38 3.25 16.60
CA THR A 39 -7.73 2.44 17.65
C THR A 39 -7.06 1.18 17.15
N ARG A 40 -7.16 0.86 15.87
CA ARG A 40 -6.75 -0.43 15.30
C ARG A 40 -5.34 -0.91 15.70
N ILE A 41 -4.38 0.00 15.85
CA ILE A 41 -3.01 -0.34 16.27
C ILE A 41 -2.95 -0.67 17.77
N LEU A 42 -3.70 0.07 18.59
CA LEU A 42 -3.82 -0.16 20.02
C LEU A 42 -4.55 -1.48 20.30
N ASP A 43 -5.63 -1.75 19.56
CA ASP A 43 -6.39 -3.00 19.67
C ASP A 43 -5.51 -4.21 19.35
N LYS A 44 -4.66 -4.11 18.32
CA LYS A 44 -3.66 -5.13 17.99
C LYS A 44 -2.57 -5.30 19.05
N PHE A 45 -2.20 -4.21 19.73
CA PHE A 45 -1.27 -4.28 20.86
C PHE A 45 -1.90 -5.07 22.01
N ILE A 46 -3.13 -4.72 22.36
CA ILE A 46 -3.88 -5.33 23.46
C ILE A 46 -4.14 -6.81 23.18
N SER A 47 -4.51 -7.17 21.95
CA SER A 47 -4.75 -8.57 21.55
C SER A 47 -3.49 -9.42 21.41
N GLY A 48 -2.29 -8.84 21.53
CA GLY A 48 -1.03 -9.54 21.31
C GLY A 48 -0.75 -9.86 19.84
N GLU A 49 -1.52 -9.30 18.91
CA GLU A 49 -1.43 -9.57 17.46
C GLU A 49 -0.52 -8.58 16.70
N LEU A 50 0.25 -7.73 17.38
CA LEU A 50 1.09 -6.73 16.71
C LEU A 50 2.10 -7.32 15.73
N GLY A 51 2.66 -8.48 16.04
CA GLY A 51 3.57 -9.21 15.16
C GLY A 51 2.85 -10.12 14.15
N ASN A 52 1.53 -10.28 14.26
CA ASN A 52 0.76 -11.09 13.35
C ASN A 52 0.49 -10.30 12.07
N ASP A 53 0.85 -10.86 10.92
CA ASP A 53 0.70 -10.20 9.62
C ASP A 53 -0.77 -10.03 9.18
N SER A 54 -1.73 -10.33 10.06
CA SER A 54 -3.17 -10.32 9.83
C SER A 54 -3.64 -11.37 8.80
N GLY A 55 -2.88 -12.46 8.66
CA GLY A 55 -3.14 -13.52 7.69
C GLY A 55 -2.69 -13.17 6.26
N ARG A 56 -1.93 -12.09 6.04
CA ARG A 56 -1.50 -11.63 4.70
C ARG A 56 -0.68 -12.70 3.98
N SER A 57 0.27 -13.33 4.65
CA SER A 57 1.10 -14.40 4.05
C SER A 57 0.26 -15.62 3.71
N SER A 58 -0.67 -15.99 4.60
CA SER A 58 -1.62 -17.08 4.35
C SER A 58 -2.51 -16.80 3.14
N ILE A 59 -3.01 -15.56 3.01
CA ILE A 59 -3.81 -15.10 1.87
C ILE A 59 -3.00 -15.17 0.57
N LYS A 60 -1.74 -14.70 0.59
CA LYS A 60 -0.86 -14.80 -0.59
C LYS A 60 -0.63 -16.24 -1.03
N ILE A 61 -0.36 -17.15 -0.09
CA ILE A 61 -0.17 -18.58 -0.39
C ILE A 61 -1.42 -19.17 -1.05
N VAL A 62 -2.61 -18.85 -0.53
CA VAL A 62 -3.89 -19.28 -1.11
C VAL A 62 -4.03 -18.75 -2.53
N PHE A 63 -3.74 -17.47 -2.76
CA PHE A 63 -3.86 -16.87 -4.08
C PHE A 63 -2.86 -17.39 -5.09
N TYR A 64 -1.60 -17.60 -4.72
CA TYR A 64 -0.64 -18.26 -5.62
C TYR A 64 -1.11 -19.67 -5.96
N LYS A 65 -1.63 -20.43 -4.97
CA LYS A 65 -2.19 -21.75 -5.25
C LYS A 65 -3.38 -21.69 -6.21
N ILE A 66 -4.27 -20.70 -6.07
CA ILE A 66 -5.39 -20.54 -7.02
C ILE A 66 -4.87 -20.18 -8.40
N LEU A 67 -3.91 -19.26 -8.47
CA LEU A 67 -3.33 -18.78 -9.72
C LEU A 67 -2.60 -19.90 -10.46
N ASP A 68 -1.80 -20.71 -9.76
CA ASP A 68 -1.08 -21.89 -10.28
C ASP A 68 -2.01 -22.97 -10.84
N ASN A 69 -3.25 -23.04 -10.34
CA ASN A 69 -4.27 -23.97 -10.81
C ASN A 69 -5.23 -23.35 -11.84
N SER A 70 -4.99 -22.10 -12.26
CA SER A 70 -5.78 -21.38 -13.27
C SER A 70 -4.95 -21.14 -14.54
N ASP A 71 -5.58 -20.55 -15.56
CA ASP A 71 -4.86 -20.21 -16.79
C ASP A 71 -3.80 -19.14 -16.51
N SER A 72 -2.53 -19.55 -16.55
CA SER A 72 -1.37 -18.70 -16.26
C SER A 72 -1.29 -17.44 -17.15
N ILE A 73 -1.96 -17.43 -18.31
CA ILE A 73 -1.89 -16.34 -19.29
C ILE A 73 -2.97 -15.28 -19.07
N THR A 74 -4.19 -15.68 -18.67
CA THR A 74 -5.34 -14.79 -18.54
C THR A 74 -5.77 -14.54 -17.09
N GLY A 75 -5.22 -15.31 -16.15
CA GLY A 75 -5.57 -15.24 -14.74
C GLY A 75 -7.02 -15.64 -14.49
N ILE A 76 -7.59 -15.09 -13.43
CA ILE A 76 -8.93 -15.44 -12.92
C ILE A 76 -9.97 -14.37 -13.31
N GLY A 77 -9.51 -13.27 -13.91
CA GLY A 77 -10.32 -12.13 -14.34
C GLY A 77 -10.49 -11.06 -13.26
N TYR A 78 -11.23 -10.01 -13.63
CA TYR A 78 -11.54 -8.89 -12.75
C TYR A 78 -12.18 -9.35 -11.43
N PHE A 79 -11.76 -8.71 -10.35
CA PHE A 79 -12.18 -9.05 -8.99
C PHE A 79 -11.83 -10.50 -8.58
N GLY A 80 -10.74 -11.04 -9.13
CA GLY A 80 -10.27 -12.41 -8.86
C GLY A 80 -10.13 -12.69 -7.37
N SER A 81 -9.59 -11.75 -6.57
CA SER A 81 -9.47 -11.91 -5.12
C SER A 81 -10.82 -11.94 -4.38
N GLN A 82 -11.76 -11.07 -4.79
CA GLN A 82 -13.08 -10.90 -4.19
C GLN A 82 -13.99 -12.08 -4.48
N ARG A 83 -13.79 -12.77 -5.60
CA ARG A 83 -14.50 -14.01 -5.93
C ARG A 83 -14.32 -15.10 -4.86
N PHE A 84 -13.20 -15.10 -4.15
CA PHE A 84 -12.89 -16.07 -3.09
C PHE A 84 -13.16 -15.53 -1.68
N GLY A 85 -13.91 -14.43 -1.56
CA GLY A 85 -14.31 -13.86 -0.26
C GLY A 85 -13.24 -12.97 0.40
N TYR A 86 -12.15 -12.67 -0.30
CA TYR A 86 -11.09 -11.79 0.20
C TYR A 86 -11.22 -10.40 -0.42
N ILE A 87 -11.15 -9.35 0.39
CA ILE A 87 -11.39 -7.98 -0.09
C ILE A 87 -10.28 -7.53 -1.06
N TYR A 88 -9.02 -7.89 -0.80
CA TYR A 88 -7.86 -7.63 -1.68
C TYR A 88 -6.62 -8.42 -1.19
N PRO A 89 -5.63 -8.71 -2.07
CA PRO A 89 -4.46 -9.53 -1.75
C PRO A 89 -3.35 -8.82 -0.95
N HIS A 90 -3.52 -7.52 -0.65
CA HIS A 90 -2.51 -6.69 0.02
C HIS A 90 -1.15 -6.67 -0.71
N ASP A 91 -1.19 -6.82 -2.03
CA ASP A 91 -0.02 -6.85 -2.89
C ASP A 91 -0.47 -6.52 -4.31
N ILE A 92 -0.01 -5.37 -4.83
CA ILE A 92 -0.41 -4.91 -6.16
C ILE A 92 0.06 -5.87 -7.26
N ILE A 93 1.23 -6.51 -7.09
CA ILE A 93 1.76 -7.44 -8.08
C ILE A 93 0.80 -8.63 -8.17
N LEU A 94 0.47 -9.22 -7.02
CA LEU A 94 -0.46 -10.33 -6.95
C LEU A 94 -1.87 -9.95 -7.42
N ASP A 95 -2.33 -8.73 -7.17
CA ASP A 95 -3.64 -8.26 -7.63
C ASP A 95 -3.73 -8.18 -9.17
N PHE A 96 -2.66 -7.71 -9.81
CA PHE A 96 -2.52 -7.73 -11.27
C PHE A 96 -2.41 -9.16 -11.82
N GLN A 97 -1.60 -10.01 -11.18
CA GLN A 97 -1.42 -11.40 -11.59
C GLN A 97 -2.70 -12.22 -11.42
N LEU A 98 -3.47 -12.01 -10.36
CA LEU A 98 -4.77 -12.65 -10.18
C LEU A 98 -5.77 -12.20 -11.26
N SER A 99 -5.72 -10.92 -11.65
CA SER A 99 -6.66 -10.36 -12.61
C SER A 99 -6.35 -10.75 -14.06
N TYR A 100 -5.07 -10.82 -14.43
CA TYR A 100 -4.64 -10.96 -15.82
C TYR A 100 -3.70 -12.15 -16.06
N GLY A 101 -3.30 -12.89 -15.04
CA GLY A 101 -2.30 -13.97 -15.14
C GLY A 101 -0.89 -13.46 -14.90
N TYR A 102 0.07 -14.37 -14.71
CA TYR A 102 1.47 -14.01 -14.43
C TYR A 102 2.05 -13.11 -15.53
N VAL A 103 1.91 -13.54 -16.78
CA VAL A 103 2.58 -12.86 -17.91
C VAL A 103 1.93 -11.51 -18.22
N LEU A 104 0.61 -11.48 -18.46
CA LEU A 104 -0.06 -10.21 -18.80
C LEU A 104 -0.13 -9.26 -17.61
N GLY A 105 -0.30 -9.78 -16.39
CA GLY A 105 -0.29 -8.97 -15.17
C GLY A 105 1.03 -8.23 -14.98
N ASP A 106 2.16 -8.93 -15.09
CA ASP A 106 3.49 -8.34 -14.96
C ASP A 106 3.79 -7.34 -16.09
N ILE A 107 3.41 -7.65 -17.33
CA ILE A 107 3.58 -6.74 -18.48
C ILE A 107 2.77 -5.45 -18.28
N LEU A 108 1.51 -5.56 -17.86
CA LEU A 108 0.66 -4.39 -17.62
C LEU A 108 1.20 -3.53 -16.49
N LEU A 109 1.60 -4.15 -15.37
CA LEU A 109 2.18 -3.44 -14.24
C LEU A 109 3.49 -2.74 -14.64
N ALA A 110 4.38 -3.44 -15.35
CA ALA A 110 5.63 -2.87 -15.86
C ALA A 110 5.37 -1.71 -16.84
N SER A 111 4.34 -1.82 -17.69
CA SER A 111 3.94 -0.76 -18.62
C SER A 111 3.47 0.49 -17.89
N ILE A 112 2.72 0.34 -16.80
CA ILE A 112 2.27 1.47 -15.95
C ILE A 112 3.45 2.11 -15.21
N CYS A 113 4.38 1.31 -14.69
CA CYS A 113 5.62 1.83 -14.11
C CYS A 113 6.44 2.60 -15.15
N CYS A 114 6.60 2.05 -16.36
CA CYS A 114 7.29 2.70 -17.46
C CYS A 114 6.60 4.01 -17.86
N LEU A 115 5.26 4.02 -17.95
CA LEU A 115 4.46 5.21 -18.22
C LEU A 115 4.73 6.32 -17.19
N CYS A 116 4.78 5.99 -15.90
CA CYS A 116 5.08 6.96 -14.84
C CYS A 116 6.50 7.53 -14.99
N VAL A 117 7.50 6.68 -15.24
CA VAL A 117 8.90 7.12 -15.44
C VAL A 117 9.02 8.02 -16.67
N LEU A 118 8.41 7.63 -17.79
CA LEU A 118 8.40 8.42 -19.02
C LEU A 118 7.71 9.77 -18.79
N ALA A 119 6.56 9.80 -18.12
CA ALA A 119 5.86 11.04 -17.83
C ALA A 119 6.70 11.99 -16.96
N ILE A 120 7.43 11.48 -15.96
CA ILE A 120 8.37 12.30 -15.16
C ILE A 120 9.49 12.86 -16.04
N TYR A 121 10.09 12.03 -16.89
CA TYR A 121 11.18 12.43 -17.78
C TYR A 121 10.73 13.53 -18.77
N TYR A 122 9.54 13.38 -19.36
CA TYR A 122 8.99 14.33 -20.33
C TYR A 122 8.20 15.49 -19.70
N SER A 123 8.06 15.54 -18.38
CA SER A 123 7.45 16.68 -17.69
C SER A 123 8.31 17.94 -17.89
N LYS A 124 7.67 19.01 -18.38
CA LYS A 124 8.33 20.29 -18.68
C LYS A 124 8.48 21.15 -17.43
N THR A 125 7.52 21.04 -16.51
CA THR A 125 7.47 21.87 -15.31
C THR A 125 7.76 21.09 -14.04
N LYS A 126 8.26 21.78 -13.02
CA LYS A 126 8.41 21.21 -11.67
C LYS A 126 7.06 20.79 -11.09
N HIS A 127 5.99 21.52 -11.39
CA HIS A 127 4.64 21.21 -10.90
C HIS A 127 4.11 19.89 -11.44
N GLU A 128 4.29 19.60 -12.73
CA GLU A 128 3.92 18.30 -13.32
C GLU A 128 4.65 17.14 -12.62
N ARG A 129 5.96 17.26 -12.40
CA ARG A 129 6.75 16.25 -11.70
C ARG A 129 6.28 16.05 -10.26
N CYS A 130 6.06 17.15 -9.53
CA CYS A 130 5.55 17.10 -8.16
C CYS A 130 4.17 16.44 -8.10
N MET A 131 3.28 16.71 -9.05
CA MET A 131 1.95 16.10 -9.11
C MET A 131 2.05 14.60 -9.33
N ILE A 132 2.87 14.12 -10.28
CA ILE A 132 3.08 12.68 -10.51
C ILE A 132 3.60 12.00 -9.24
N ILE A 133 4.65 12.55 -8.61
CA ILE A 133 5.26 11.96 -7.40
C ILE A 133 4.25 11.90 -6.25
N MET A 134 3.46 12.96 -6.08
CA MET A 134 2.41 13.03 -5.05
C MET A 134 1.34 11.95 -5.28
N MET A 135 0.79 11.86 -6.50
CA MET A 135 -0.22 10.87 -6.85
C MET A 135 0.34 9.44 -6.73
N PHE A 136 1.57 9.21 -7.22
CA PHE A 136 2.24 7.92 -7.08
C PHE A 136 2.36 7.51 -5.61
N SER A 137 2.78 8.44 -4.75
CA SER A 137 2.93 8.21 -3.30
C SER A 137 1.59 7.88 -2.64
N PHE A 138 0.52 8.60 -2.96
CA PHE A 138 -0.80 8.31 -2.38
C PHE A 138 -1.40 6.99 -2.88
N THR A 139 -1.10 6.62 -4.12
CA THR A 139 -1.79 5.50 -4.76
C THR A 139 -1.02 4.19 -4.58
N ILE A 140 0.23 4.13 -5.02
CA ILE A 140 0.99 2.88 -5.07
C ILE A 140 1.25 2.37 -3.65
N ILE A 141 1.62 3.26 -2.72
CA ILE A 141 1.82 2.88 -1.31
C ILE A 141 0.52 2.34 -0.70
N LYS A 142 -0.63 2.95 -1.02
CA LYS A 142 -1.94 2.48 -0.56
C LYS A 142 -2.31 1.11 -1.15
N LEU A 143 -1.96 0.83 -2.41
CA LEU A 143 -2.21 -0.45 -3.07
C LEU A 143 -1.38 -1.60 -2.46
N PHE A 144 -0.20 -1.34 -1.91
CA PHE A 144 0.54 -2.35 -1.13
C PHE A 144 -0.05 -2.60 0.27
N LEU A 145 -0.79 -1.63 0.83
CA LEU A 145 -1.21 -1.69 2.23
C LEU A 145 -2.67 -2.12 2.39
N SER A 146 -3.59 -1.49 1.66
CA SER A 146 -5.01 -1.47 2.02
C SER A 146 -6.00 -1.17 0.88
N SER A 147 -5.74 -1.57 -0.36
CA SER A 147 -6.65 -1.32 -1.49
C SER A 147 -6.39 -2.28 -2.67
N THR A 148 -7.25 -2.22 -3.69
CA THR A 148 -7.10 -2.89 -4.99
C THR A 148 -7.04 -1.85 -6.09
N PHE A 149 -6.29 -2.13 -7.17
CA PHE A 149 -6.18 -1.20 -8.30
C PHE A 149 -7.52 -0.98 -8.99
N LEU A 150 -8.46 -1.93 -8.82
CA LEU A 150 -9.79 -1.89 -9.43
C LEU A 150 -10.65 -0.73 -8.93
N THR A 151 -10.53 -0.37 -7.66
CA THR A 151 -11.39 0.64 -7.03
C THR A 151 -10.66 1.94 -6.70
N GLU A 152 -9.36 2.01 -6.94
CA GLU A 152 -8.55 3.15 -6.54
C GLU A 152 -8.61 4.28 -7.59
N MET A 153 -9.49 5.26 -7.39
CA MET A 153 -9.69 6.38 -8.33
C MET A 153 -8.39 7.13 -8.66
N PHE A 154 -7.53 7.34 -7.67
CA PHE A 154 -6.24 8.04 -7.86
C PHE A 154 -5.27 7.26 -8.76
N PHE A 155 -5.43 5.95 -8.88
CA PHE A 155 -4.65 5.11 -9.80
C PHE A 155 -4.94 5.45 -11.25
N TYR A 156 -6.21 5.51 -11.61
CA TYR A 156 -6.63 5.89 -12.96
C TYR A 156 -6.36 7.36 -13.26
N ALA A 157 -6.49 8.23 -12.25
CA ALA A 157 -6.12 9.64 -12.38
C ALA A 157 -4.61 9.80 -12.67
N LEU A 158 -3.75 9.02 -11.99
CA LEU A 158 -2.30 9.02 -12.22
C LEU A 158 -1.97 8.59 -13.65
N ILE A 159 -2.58 7.49 -14.12
CA ILE A 159 -2.40 7.00 -15.50
C ILE A 159 -2.84 8.07 -16.50
N GLY A 160 -4.04 8.64 -16.33
CA GLY A 160 -4.58 9.68 -17.20
C GLY A 160 -3.68 10.92 -17.27
N TYR A 161 -3.15 11.35 -16.12
CA TYR A 161 -2.24 12.49 -16.04
C TYR A 161 -0.91 12.22 -16.75
N CYS A 162 -0.35 11.01 -16.58
CA CYS A 162 0.86 10.60 -17.27
C CYS A 162 0.66 10.56 -18.80
N CYS A 163 -0.46 10.00 -19.27
CA CYS A 163 -0.82 9.98 -20.68
C CYS A 163 -0.95 11.41 -21.26
N LYS A 164 -1.61 12.32 -20.54
CA LYS A 164 -1.75 13.73 -20.94
C LYS A 164 -0.39 14.39 -21.19
N ILE A 165 0.58 14.20 -20.29
CA ILE A 165 1.93 14.76 -20.45
C ILE A 165 2.61 14.23 -21.73
N LEU A 166 2.51 12.93 -22.00
CA LEU A 166 3.14 12.34 -23.18
C LEU A 166 2.45 12.80 -24.48
N LEU A 167 1.12 12.91 -24.48
CA LEU A 167 0.35 13.39 -25.63
C LEU A 167 0.65 14.85 -25.95
N ASP A 168 0.70 15.72 -24.94
CA ASP A 168 1.03 17.15 -25.12
C ASP A 168 2.43 17.33 -25.71
N ASN A 169 3.39 16.51 -25.27
CA ASN A 169 4.74 16.52 -25.80
C ASN A 169 4.83 16.02 -27.24
N LYS A 170 4.03 15.01 -27.60
CA LYS A 170 3.94 14.51 -28.98
C LYS A 170 3.37 15.58 -29.91
N ASN A 171 2.27 16.23 -29.50
CA ASN A 171 1.62 17.29 -30.28
C ASN A 171 2.52 18.50 -30.48
N ALA A 172 3.31 18.86 -29.45
CA ALA A 172 4.29 19.93 -29.57
C ALA A 172 5.41 19.61 -30.57
N LYS A 173 5.80 18.35 -30.75
CA LYS A 173 6.81 17.95 -31.75
C LYS A 173 6.27 18.00 -33.17
N THR A 174 5.04 17.55 -33.40
CA THR A 174 4.42 17.53 -34.74
C THR A 174 3.98 18.91 -35.25
N GLY A 175 3.82 19.91 -34.39
CA GLY A 175 3.50 21.29 -34.79
C GLY A 175 4.71 22.13 -35.23
N HIS A 176 5.92 21.56 -35.16
CA HIS A 176 7.17 22.19 -35.58
C HIS A 176 7.77 21.55 -36.85
N GLU A 177 7.08 20.58 -37.45
CA GLU A 177 7.38 19.99 -38.76
C GLU A 177 6.46 20.60 -39.83
#